data_AF-A0A6L6E8W1-F1
#
_entry.id   AF-A0A6L6E8W1-F1
#
_cell.length_a   1.000
_cell.length_b   1.000
_cell.length_c   1.000
_cell.angle_alpha   90.00
_cell.angle_beta   90.00
_cell.angle_gamma   90.00
#
_symmetry.space_group_name_H-M   'P 1'
#
loop_
_entity.id
_entity.type
_entity.pdbx_description
1 polymer ?
#
loop_
_entity_poly.entity_id
_entity_poly.type
_entity_poly.pdbx_seq_one_letter_code
_entity_poly.pdbx_strand_id
1 'polypeptide(L)'
;MSAEFNFPDRNLALELVRVTETAAVAASAWVGRGDKDAADAAAVAAMRKMINTVDMSGVIVIGEGEKDNAPMLHNGEEVGNGNGPACDVAVDPIDGTTLTSNGLNGAVSVIALAPKGSMFDPKGAFYMNKIVTGAEAASVIDITAPAGENVRKVAKAKGVDVSDITVIVLDRPRHSKLLEELRKAGARIRLIRDGDVAAAIETARTGTGIDILMGIGGTPEGVVTAAAMRALGGVIQGQLMPQSESEKASAKAAGH
;
A
#
# COMPACT_ATOMS: atom_id res chain seq x y z
N MET A 1 18.89 45.11 16.11
CA MET A 1 17.85 44.10 15.84
C MET A 1 18.28 43.33 14.61
N SER A 2 18.80 42.12 14.78
CA SER A 2 19.04 41.20 13.67
C SER A 2 17.69 40.71 13.17
N ALA A 3 17.40 40.89 11.89
CA ALA A 3 16.24 40.24 11.27
C ALA A 3 16.44 38.72 11.39
N GLU A 4 15.56 38.04 12.12
CA GLU A 4 15.43 36.59 12.03
C GLU A 4 15.01 36.27 10.59
N PHE A 5 15.94 35.74 9.81
CA PHE A 5 15.61 35.08 8.57
C PHE A 5 14.82 33.83 8.95
N ASN A 6 13.49 33.89 8.78
CA ASN A 6 12.64 32.71 8.87
C ASN A 6 12.94 31.86 7.62
N PHE A 7 13.94 30.98 7.73
CA PHE A 7 14.23 30.01 6.68
C PHE A 7 12.99 29.14 6.46
N PRO A 8 12.68 28.73 5.21
CA PRO A 8 11.57 27.81 4.96
C PRO A 8 11.78 26.56 5.82
N ASP A 9 10.78 26.26 6.66
CA ASP A 9 10.75 25.04 7.46
C ASP A 9 10.92 23.83 6.52
N ARG A 10 11.63 22.79 6.99
CA ARG A 10 11.81 21.56 6.20
C ARG A 10 10.43 20.97 5.97
N ASN A 11 9.95 21.05 4.73
CA ASN A 11 8.66 20.48 4.38
C ASN A 11 8.79 18.96 4.43
N LEU A 12 8.29 18.36 5.50
CA LEU A 12 8.30 16.92 5.74
C LEU A 12 7.86 16.12 4.51
N ALA A 13 6.82 16.56 3.80
CA ALA A 13 6.34 15.87 2.59
C ALA A 13 7.42 15.84 1.48
N LEU A 14 8.19 16.91 1.29
CA LEU A 14 9.28 16.96 0.31
C LEU A 14 10.49 16.13 0.75
N GLU A 15 10.72 15.98 2.06
CA GLU A 15 11.78 15.10 2.56
C GLU A 15 11.45 13.62 2.33
N LEU A 16 10.18 13.23 2.52
CA LEU A 16 9.72 11.87 2.26
C LEU A 16 9.83 11.45 0.79
N VAL A 17 9.69 12.40 -0.15
CA VAL A 17 9.97 12.14 -1.58
C VAL A 17 11.41 11.65 -1.77
N ARG A 18 12.38 12.27 -1.09
CA ARG A 18 13.78 11.85 -1.19
C ARG A 18 14.01 10.46 -0.58
N VAL A 19 13.25 10.09 0.45
CA VAL A 19 13.32 8.76 1.08
C VAL A 19 12.97 7.68 0.07
N THR A 20 11.84 7.82 -0.64
CA THR A 20 11.42 6.83 -1.66
C THR A 20 12.28 6.89 -2.92
N GLU A 21 12.72 8.08 -3.35
CA GLU A 21 13.68 8.22 -4.47
C GLU A 21 15.00 7.49 -4.18
N THR A 22 15.55 7.66 -2.97
CA THR A 22 16.81 7.03 -2.58
C THR A 22 16.68 5.50 -2.59
N ALA A 23 15.59 4.97 -2.05
CA ALA A 23 15.30 3.55 -2.05
C ALA A 23 15.12 2.99 -3.48
N ALA A 24 14.32 3.66 -4.31
CA ALA A 24 14.08 3.26 -5.69
C ALA A 24 15.37 3.29 -6.55
N VAL A 25 16.21 4.31 -6.38
CA VAL A 25 17.50 4.39 -7.08
C VAL A 25 18.45 3.28 -6.63
N ALA A 26 18.49 2.96 -5.33
CA ALA A 26 19.30 1.84 -4.84
C ALA A 26 18.82 0.48 -5.39
N ALA A 27 17.51 0.25 -5.44
CA ALA A 27 16.90 -0.94 -6.03
C ALA A 27 17.15 -1.05 -7.54
N SER A 28 17.23 0.09 -8.25
CA SER A 28 17.29 0.14 -9.72
C SER A 28 18.48 -0.62 -10.30
N ALA A 29 19.59 -0.72 -9.57
CA ALA A 29 20.77 -1.49 -9.97
C ALA A 29 20.50 -3.00 -10.13
N TRP A 30 19.41 -3.50 -9.55
CA TRP A 30 19.02 -4.92 -9.52
C TRP A 30 17.88 -5.27 -10.47
N VAL A 31 17.37 -4.28 -11.22
CA VAL A 31 16.28 -4.49 -12.19
C VAL A 31 16.69 -5.54 -13.22
N GLY A 32 15.88 -6.60 -13.35
CA GLY A 32 16.10 -7.68 -14.32
C GLY A 32 17.26 -8.63 -14.01
N ARG A 33 17.82 -8.61 -12.80
CA ARG A 33 18.97 -9.45 -12.42
C ARG A 33 18.61 -10.78 -11.77
N GLY A 34 17.32 -11.06 -11.56
CA GLY A 34 16.84 -12.29 -10.94
C GLY A 34 17.09 -12.40 -9.42
N ASP A 35 17.68 -11.38 -8.80
CA ASP A 35 17.98 -11.35 -7.37
C ASP A 35 17.06 -10.36 -6.64
N LYS A 36 15.94 -10.87 -6.15
CA LYS A 36 14.93 -10.05 -5.45
C LYS A 36 15.39 -9.65 -4.05
N ASP A 37 16.13 -10.52 -3.36
CA ASP A 37 16.52 -10.31 -1.97
C ASP A 37 17.64 -9.25 -1.90
N ALA A 38 18.56 -9.24 -2.87
CA ALA A 38 19.56 -8.19 -2.97
C ALA A 38 18.97 -6.83 -3.40
N ALA A 39 17.96 -6.82 -4.27
CA ALA A 39 17.24 -5.60 -4.63
C ALA A 39 16.61 -4.97 -3.38
N ASP A 40 15.91 -5.80 -2.61
CA ASP A 40 15.20 -5.40 -1.40
C ASP A 40 16.15 -4.92 -0.30
N ALA A 41 17.20 -5.68 0.00
CA ALA A 41 18.23 -5.29 0.96
C ALA A 41 18.88 -3.94 0.61
N ALA A 42 19.11 -3.66 -0.68
CA ALA A 42 19.64 -2.38 -1.13
C ALA A 42 18.66 -1.23 -0.88
N ALA A 43 17.37 -1.43 -1.17
CA ALA A 43 16.34 -0.44 -0.93
C ALA A 43 16.11 -0.17 0.57
N VAL A 44 16.01 -1.23 1.38
CA VAL A 44 15.86 -1.15 2.85
C VAL A 44 16.99 -0.33 3.46
N ALA A 45 18.25 -0.66 3.14
CA ALA A 45 19.41 0.03 3.67
C ALA A 45 19.44 1.51 3.27
N ALA A 46 19.11 1.80 2.00
CA ALA A 46 19.07 3.16 1.48
C ALA A 46 17.93 4.00 2.09
N MET A 47 16.73 3.42 2.16
CA MET A 47 15.56 4.02 2.78
C MET A 47 15.83 4.35 4.24
N ARG A 48 16.32 3.37 5.02
CA ARG A 48 16.62 3.54 6.45
C ARG A 48 17.67 4.62 6.69
N LYS A 49 18.70 4.71 5.84
CA LYS A 49 19.69 5.77 5.96
C LYS A 49 19.08 7.15 5.70
N MET A 50 18.25 7.28 4.66
CA MET A 50 17.66 8.56 4.28
C MET A 50 16.58 9.02 5.27
N ILE A 51 15.69 8.11 5.69
CA ILE A 51 14.60 8.41 6.63
C ILE A 51 15.12 8.92 7.98
N ASN A 52 16.30 8.45 8.42
CA ASN A 52 16.94 8.93 9.66
C ASN A 52 17.55 10.34 9.56
N THR A 53 17.49 10.98 8.40
CA THR A 53 17.88 12.39 8.22
C THR A 53 16.70 13.36 8.25
N VAL A 54 15.47 12.82 8.24
CA VAL A 54 14.22 13.57 8.20
C VAL A 54 13.90 14.15 9.57
N ASP A 55 13.40 15.38 9.58
CA ASP A 55 12.97 16.10 10.78
C ASP A 55 11.62 15.54 11.29
N MET A 56 11.68 14.40 11.98
CA MET A 56 10.53 13.76 12.64
C MET A 56 10.96 12.86 13.82
N SER A 57 10.00 12.54 14.68
CA SER A 57 10.11 11.49 15.70
C SER A 57 9.18 10.33 15.31
N GLY A 58 9.59 9.53 14.33
CA GLY A 58 8.80 8.47 13.75
C GLY A 58 8.96 7.13 14.46
N VAL A 59 7.91 6.31 14.42
CA VAL A 59 7.94 4.90 14.82
C VAL A 59 7.40 4.06 13.68
N ILE A 60 8.14 3.04 13.25
CA ILE A 60 7.69 2.09 12.23
C ILE A 60 6.53 1.26 12.80
N VAL A 61 5.33 1.42 12.25
CA VAL A 61 4.16 0.57 12.53
C VAL A 61 4.06 -0.55 11.50
N ILE A 62 4.41 -0.26 10.25
CA ILE A 62 4.47 -1.21 9.15
C ILE A 62 5.84 -1.09 8.48
N GLY A 63 6.59 -2.18 8.37
CA GLY A 63 7.82 -2.22 7.59
C GLY A 63 8.13 -3.64 7.13
N GLU A 64 9.42 -3.96 6.99
CA GLU A 64 9.91 -5.29 6.55
C GLU A 64 9.48 -6.44 7.48
N GLY A 65 8.97 -6.09 8.66
CA GLY A 65 8.14 -6.97 9.48
C GLY A 65 8.85 -7.69 10.63
N GLU A 66 8.05 -8.39 11.43
CA GLU A 66 8.48 -9.36 12.46
C GLU A 66 8.79 -10.75 11.87
N LYS A 67 8.36 -11.01 10.62
CA LYS A 67 8.40 -12.33 9.97
C LYS A 67 9.78 -12.72 9.45
N ASP A 68 10.62 -11.72 9.18
CA ASP A 68 11.91 -11.89 8.51
C ASP A 68 13.12 -11.72 9.44
N ASN A 69 12.92 -11.59 10.77
CA ASN A 69 13.97 -11.14 11.71
C ASN A 69 14.69 -9.89 11.14
N ALA A 70 13.91 -8.96 10.57
CA ALA A 70 14.44 -7.86 9.79
C ALA A 70 15.31 -6.95 10.70
N PRO A 71 16.62 -6.79 10.41
CA PRO A 71 17.50 -5.95 11.23
C PRO A 71 17.26 -4.44 11.04
N MET A 72 16.40 -4.08 10.08
CA MET A 72 16.18 -2.71 9.61
C MET A 72 14.71 -2.53 9.23
N LEU A 73 14.16 -1.37 9.53
CA LEU A 73 12.76 -0.99 9.30
C LEU A 73 11.77 -1.98 9.91
N HIS A 74 12.11 -2.53 11.08
CA HIS A 74 11.22 -3.46 11.78
C HIS A 74 10.14 -2.70 12.56
N ASN A 75 9.02 -3.38 12.83
CA ASN A 75 7.96 -2.80 13.65
C ASN A 75 8.51 -2.37 15.02
N GLY A 76 8.16 -1.16 15.44
CA GLY A 76 8.64 -0.52 16.66
C GLY A 76 9.99 0.21 16.54
N GLU A 77 10.68 0.13 15.40
CA GLU A 77 11.91 0.91 15.20
C GLU A 77 11.64 2.42 15.21
N GLU A 78 12.45 3.18 15.93
CA GLU A 78 12.44 4.64 15.90
C GLU A 78 13.22 5.15 14.68
N VAL A 79 12.61 6.07 13.93
CA VAL A 79 13.17 6.64 12.70
C VAL A 79 13.01 8.16 12.65
N GLY A 80 13.86 8.80 11.85
CA GLY A 80 14.00 10.26 11.84
C GLY A 80 15.08 10.72 12.81
N ASN A 81 15.42 12.01 12.76
CA ASN A 81 16.49 12.58 13.60
C ASN A 81 16.00 13.02 15.00
N GLY A 82 14.72 12.81 15.30
CA GLY A 82 14.10 13.17 16.58
C GLY A 82 13.62 14.62 16.68
N ASN A 83 13.95 15.48 15.73
CA ASN A 83 13.49 16.87 15.70
C ASN A 83 12.25 16.94 14.82
N GLY A 84 11.05 17.02 15.39
CA GLY A 84 9.84 17.21 14.59
C GLY A 84 8.60 16.55 15.19
N PRO A 85 7.53 16.37 14.41
CA PRO A 85 6.29 15.77 14.90
C PRO A 85 6.48 14.28 15.22
N ALA A 86 5.76 13.82 16.23
CA ALA A 86 5.63 12.40 16.52
C ALA A 86 4.67 11.75 15.52
N CYS A 87 5.14 10.72 14.80
CA CYS A 87 4.37 10.06 13.76
C CYS A 87 4.48 8.54 13.78
N ASP A 88 3.43 7.88 13.32
CA ASP A 88 3.48 6.49 12.89
C ASP A 88 3.94 6.46 11.43
N VAL A 89 4.78 5.49 11.10
CA VAL A 89 5.39 5.33 9.79
C VAL A 89 5.07 3.95 9.23
N ALA A 90 4.60 3.91 7.98
CA ALA A 90 4.55 2.71 7.18
C ALA A 90 5.52 2.83 6.02
N VAL A 91 6.35 1.82 5.81
CA VAL A 91 7.30 1.74 4.70
C VAL A 91 7.10 0.44 3.93
N ASP A 92 7.30 0.54 2.62
CA ASP A 92 7.51 -0.57 1.72
C ASP A 92 8.63 -0.15 0.76
N PRO A 93 9.91 -0.43 1.10
CA PRO A 93 11.07 -0.08 0.30
C PRO A 93 10.93 -0.51 -1.16
N ILE A 94 10.36 -1.70 -1.40
CA ILE A 94 9.99 -2.20 -2.74
C ILE A 94 8.69 -3.00 -2.69
N ASP A 95 7.56 -2.37 -3.01
CA ASP A 95 6.35 -3.11 -3.38
C ASP A 95 6.61 -3.74 -4.75
N GLY A 96 6.77 -5.07 -4.79
CA GLY A 96 7.08 -5.82 -6.00
C GLY A 96 8.56 -6.13 -6.20
N THR A 97 9.24 -6.67 -5.18
CA THR A 97 10.62 -7.22 -5.30
C THR A 97 10.76 -8.22 -6.45
N THR A 98 9.75 -9.09 -6.66
CA THR A 98 9.68 -10.00 -7.81
C THR A 98 9.53 -9.29 -9.15
N LEU A 99 8.82 -8.15 -9.19
CA LEU A 99 8.71 -7.35 -10.41
C LEU A 99 10.07 -6.71 -10.73
N THR A 100 10.73 -6.15 -9.72
CA THR A 100 12.07 -5.56 -9.83
C THR A 100 13.07 -6.58 -10.37
N SER A 101 13.21 -7.73 -9.72
CA SER A 101 14.20 -8.74 -10.11
C SER A 101 13.98 -9.30 -11.51
N ASN A 102 12.73 -9.34 -11.99
CA ASN A 102 12.39 -9.79 -13.34
C ASN A 102 12.33 -8.66 -14.39
N GLY A 103 12.56 -7.40 -14.01
CA GLY A 103 12.46 -6.27 -14.92
C GLY A 103 11.05 -6.00 -15.43
N LEU A 104 10.04 -6.30 -14.62
CA LEU A 104 8.62 -6.09 -14.93
C LEU A 104 8.15 -4.73 -14.40
N ASN A 105 7.12 -4.20 -15.04
CA ASN A 105 6.49 -2.95 -14.62
C ASN A 105 5.72 -3.13 -13.31
N GLY A 106 5.57 -2.04 -12.55
CA GLY A 106 4.68 -1.94 -11.39
C GLY A 106 5.38 -1.94 -10.04
N ALA A 107 6.70 -2.16 -9.99
CA ALA A 107 7.46 -2.00 -8.76
C ALA A 107 7.53 -0.53 -8.33
N VAL A 108 7.29 -0.25 -7.05
CA VAL A 108 7.35 1.10 -6.47
C VAL A 108 7.98 1.09 -5.09
N SER A 109 8.55 2.22 -4.66
CA SER A 109 8.95 2.43 -3.27
C SER A 109 7.93 3.33 -2.58
N VAL A 110 7.49 2.96 -1.38
CA VAL A 110 6.37 3.60 -0.70
C VAL A 110 6.72 3.98 0.73
N ILE A 111 6.23 5.15 1.13
CA ILE A 111 6.23 5.59 2.53
C ILE A 111 4.92 6.32 2.82
N ALA A 112 4.37 6.09 4.01
CA ALA A 112 3.20 6.80 4.51
C ALA A 112 3.41 7.19 5.98
N LEU A 113 2.98 8.40 6.32
CA LEU A 113 3.01 8.92 7.69
C LEU A 113 1.60 9.22 8.17
N ALA A 114 1.38 9.01 9.47
CA ALA A 114 0.19 9.45 10.17
C ALA A 114 0.56 10.00 11.55
N PRO A 115 -0.29 10.83 12.20
CA PRO A 115 -0.09 11.18 13.61
C PRO A 115 0.12 9.93 14.46
N LYS A 116 0.99 10.02 15.46
CA LYS A 116 1.32 8.87 16.32
C LYS A 116 0.08 8.23 16.95
N GLY A 117 -0.01 6.91 16.89
CA GLY A 117 -1.12 6.09 17.39
C GLY A 117 -2.39 6.08 16.52
N SER A 118 -2.33 6.60 15.29
CA SER A 118 -3.49 6.64 14.38
C SER A 118 -3.40 5.68 13.21
N MET A 119 -2.23 5.08 12.97
CA MET A 119 -2.06 4.07 11.94
C MET A 119 -2.52 2.70 12.45
N PHE A 120 -3.24 1.95 11.61
CA PHE A 120 -3.71 0.61 11.96
C PHE A 120 -2.54 -0.38 12.00
N ASP A 121 -2.35 -1.03 13.14
CA ASP A 121 -1.39 -2.13 13.30
C ASP A 121 -2.12 -3.49 13.21
N PRO A 122 -1.85 -4.30 12.19
CA PRO A 122 -2.54 -5.56 11.97
C PRO A 122 -2.13 -6.70 12.91
N LYS A 123 -1.12 -6.53 13.79
CA LYS A 123 -0.73 -7.47 14.85
C LYS A 123 -0.76 -8.96 14.44
N GLY A 124 -0.03 -9.30 13.39
CA GLY A 124 0.14 -10.68 12.92
C GLY A 124 -0.93 -11.20 11.94
N ALA A 125 -1.92 -10.39 11.55
CA ALA A 125 -2.83 -10.73 10.47
C ALA A 125 -2.20 -10.39 9.10
N PHE A 126 -1.73 -11.40 8.36
CA PHE A 126 -0.91 -11.18 7.16
C PHE A 126 -1.71 -10.90 5.88
N TYR A 127 -2.95 -11.39 5.77
CA TYR A 127 -3.78 -11.20 4.58
C TYR A 127 -5.04 -10.41 4.88
N MET A 128 -5.46 -9.62 3.90
CA MET A 128 -6.66 -8.79 3.94
C MET A 128 -7.39 -8.91 2.60
N ASN A 129 -8.70 -9.16 2.64
CA ASN A 129 -9.57 -8.91 1.50
C ASN A 129 -9.77 -7.40 1.36
N LYS A 130 -9.56 -6.85 0.16
CA LYS A 130 -9.55 -5.43 -0.14
C LYS A 130 -10.58 -5.13 -1.22
N ILE A 131 -11.28 -4.01 -1.07
CA ILE A 131 -12.01 -3.34 -2.14
C ILE A 131 -11.62 -1.86 -2.12
N VAL A 132 -11.14 -1.34 -3.25
CA VAL A 132 -10.59 0.01 -3.34
C VAL A 132 -11.17 0.72 -4.56
N THR A 133 -11.59 1.98 -4.40
CA THR A 133 -12.03 2.81 -5.53
C THR A 133 -11.75 4.29 -5.28
N GLY A 134 -11.74 5.09 -6.35
CA GLY A 134 -11.60 6.54 -6.30
C GLY A 134 -12.83 7.27 -5.74
N ALA A 135 -12.71 8.58 -5.59
CA ALA A 135 -13.72 9.44 -4.96
C ALA A 135 -15.14 9.30 -5.53
N GLU A 136 -15.25 9.11 -6.86
CA GLU A 136 -16.52 9.03 -7.59
C GLU A 136 -17.45 7.92 -7.10
N ALA A 137 -16.89 6.81 -6.61
CA ALA A 137 -17.65 5.65 -6.16
C ALA A 137 -17.40 5.30 -4.68
N ALA A 138 -16.78 6.20 -3.92
CA ALA A 138 -16.35 5.93 -2.56
C ALA A 138 -17.50 5.61 -1.59
N SER A 139 -18.67 6.19 -1.82
CA SER A 139 -19.85 6.02 -0.96
C SER A 139 -20.69 4.78 -1.28
N VAL A 140 -20.39 4.05 -2.37
CA VAL A 140 -21.27 2.98 -2.87
C VAL A 140 -20.68 1.58 -2.75
N ILE A 141 -19.38 1.44 -2.48
CA ILE A 141 -18.77 0.12 -2.35
C ILE A 141 -19.07 -0.54 -0.99
N ASP A 142 -19.14 -1.86 -0.97
CA ASP A 142 -19.35 -2.68 0.22
C ASP A 142 -18.60 -4.01 0.07
N ILE A 143 -17.56 -4.22 0.89
CA ILE A 143 -16.73 -5.42 0.88
C ILE A 143 -17.50 -6.71 1.19
N THR A 144 -18.66 -6.61 1.86
CA THR A 144 -19.50 -7.76 2.20
C THR A 144 -20.47 -8.14 1.09
N ALA A 145 -20.66 -7.27 0.09
CA ALA A 145 -21.53 -7.51 -1.05
C ALA A 145 -20.84 -8.36 -2.14
N PRO A 146 -21.61 -9.12 -2.95
CA PRO A 146 -21.06 -9.86 -4.09
C PRO A 146 -20.29 -8.95 -5.06
N ALA A 147 -19.22 -9.47 -5.70
CA ALA A 147 -18.33 -8.64 -6.50
C ALA A 147 -19.04 -7.95 -7.68
N GLY A 148 -19.93 -8.69 -8.35
CA GLY A 148 -20.72 -8.13 -9.44
C GLY A 148 -21.69 -7.02 -9.02
N GLU A 149 -22.12 -6.99 -7.75
CA GLU A 149 -22.95 -5.91 -7.24
C GLU A 149 -22.14 -4.63 -7.05
N ASN A 150 -20.94 -4.74 -6.47
CA ASN A 150 -20.01 -3.62 -6.38
C ASN A 150 -19.70 -3.03 -7.75
N VAL A 151 -19.41 -3.88 -8.75
CA VAL A 151 -19.20 -3.44 -10.13
C VAL A 151 -20.38 -2.61 -10.66
N ARG A 152 -21.62 -3.09 -10.48
CA ARG A 152 -22.83 -2.35 -10.92
C ARG A 152 -23.01 -1.02 -10.19
N LYS A 153 -22.72 -1.00 -8.88
CA LYS A 153 -22.79 0.22 -8.06
C LYS A 153 -21.76 1.25 -8.51
N VAL A 154 -20.52 0.83 -8.76
CA VAL A 154 -19.44 1.69 -9.28
C VAL A 154 -19.78 2.20 -10.68
N ALA A 155 -20.24 1.35 -11.60
CA ALA A 155 -20.69 1.75 -12.94
C ALA A 155 -21.78 2.84 -12.87
N LYS A 156 -22.79 2.62 -12.03
CA LYS A 156 -23.86 3.60 -11.80
C LYS A 156 -23.35 4.92 -11.22
N ALA A 157 -22.44 4.88 -10.25
CA ALA A 157 -21.88 6.08 -9.64
C ALA A 157 -21.06 6.91 -10.64
N LYS A 158 -20.35 6.24 -11.56
CA LYS A 158 -19.57 6.88 -12.63
C LYS A 158 -20.38 7.27 -13.87
N GLY A 159 -21.63 6.79 -13.97
CA GLY A 159 -22.49 7.04 -15.14
C GLY A 159 -22.03 6.33 -16.42
N VAL A 160 -21.41 5.15 -16.29
CA VAL A 160 -20.90 4.34 -17.41
C VAL A 160 -21.53 2.95 -17.43
N ASP A 161 -21.34 2.20 -18.52
CA ASP A 161 -21.80 0.82 -18.60
C ASP A 161 -20.93 -0.11 -17.76
N VAL A 162 -21.50 -1.23 -17.31
CA VAL A 162 -20.76 -2.24 -16.55
C VAL A 162 -19.56 -2.78 -17.33
N SER A 163 -19.68 -2.87 -18.66
CA SER A 163 -18.60 -3.28 -19.56
C SER A 163 -17.43 -2.30 -19.62
N ASP A 164 -17.63 -1.05 -19.20
CA ASP A 164 -16.56 -0.05 -19.16
C ASP A 164 -15.77 -0.11 -17.86
N ILE A 165 -16.31 -0.76 -16.82
CA ILE A 165 -15.60 -0.92 -15.54
C ILE A 165 -14.46 -1.91 -15.67
N THR A 166 -13.26 -1.48 -15.30
CA THR A 166 -12.08 -2.34 -15.18
C THR A 166 -11.75 -2.60 -13.72
N VAL A 167 -11.77 -3.88 -13.35
CA VAL A 167 -11.36 -4.38 -12.03
C VAL A 167 -9.94 -4.91 -12.09
N ILE A 168 -9.05 -4.41 -11.23
CA ILE A 168 -7.70 -4.96 -11.07
C ILE A 168 -7.69 -6.02 -9.96
N VAL A 169 -7.08 -7.17 -10.23
CA VAL A 169 -7.06 -8.33 -9.33
C VAL A 169 -5.68 -9.00 -9.38
N LEU A 170 -5.14 -9.38 -8.22
CA LEU A 170 -3.92 -10.20 -8.16
C LEU A 170 -4.16 -11.58 -8.81
N ASP A 171 -3.27 -12.02 -9.69
CA ASP A 171 -3.34 -13.31 -10.36
C ASP A 171 -2.90 -14.42 -9.39
N ARG A 172 -3.87 -14.98 -8.68
CA ARG A 172 -3.67 -16.00 -7.66
C ARG A 172 -4.81 -17.02 -7.71
N PRO A 173 -4.54 -18.31 -7.46
CA PRO A 173 -5.58 -19.34 -7.44
C PRO A 173 -6.76 -19.03 -6.51
N ARG A 174 -6.48 -18.37 -5.37
CA ARG A 174 -7.49 -17.93 -4.39
C ARG A 174 -8.54 -16.95 -4.94
N HIS A 175 -8.30 -16.32 -6.09
CA HIS A 175 -9.24 -15.37 -6.70
C HIS A 175 -10.13 -15.98 -7.79
N SER A 176 -10.05 -17.29 -8.04
CA SER A 176 -10.84 -17.94 -9.12
C SER A 176 -12.34 -17.62 -9.06
N LYS A 177 -12.95 -17.69 -7.87
CA LYS A 177 -14.37 -17.36 -7.67
C LYS A 177 -14.66 -15.88 -7.93
N LEU A 178 -13.80 -14.98 -7.44
CA LEU A 178 -13.92 -13.53 -7.70
C LEU A 178 -13.88 -13.26 -9.22
N LEU A 179 -12.94 -13.86 -9.94
CA LEU A 179 -12.81 -13.70 -11.38
C LEU A 179 -14.05 -14.19 -12.14
N GLU A 180 -14.64 -15.31 -11.72
CA GLU A 180 -15.91 -15.79 -12.28
C GLU A 180 -17.07 -14.81 -12.06
N GLU A 181 -17.20 -14.28 -10.84
CA GLU A 181 -18.25 -13.30 -10.51
C GLU A 181 -18.11 -12.02 -11.33
N LEU A 182 -16.88 -11.51 -11.47
CA LEU A 182 -16.57 -10.31 -12.27
C LEU A 182 -16.86 -10.53 -13.76
N ARG A 183 -16.47 -11.68 -14.32
CA ARG A 183 -16.76 -12.06 -15.72
C ARG A 183 -18.26 -12.18 -15.96
N LYS A 184 -19.00 -12.80 -15.03
CA LYS A 184 -20.47 -12.90 -15.10
C LYS A 184 -21.15 -11.54 -15.02
N ALA A 185 -20.59 -10.60 -14.25
CA ALA A 185 -21.09 -9.24 -14.16
C ALA A 185 -20.88 -8.45 -15.46
N GLY A 186 -19.87 -8.82 -16.27
CA GLY A 186 -19.55 -8.18 -17.54
C GLY A 186 -18.44 -7.13 -17.45
N ALA A 187 -17.75 -7.01 -16.32
CA ALA A 187 -16.62 -6.09 -16.17
C ALA A 187 -15.37 -6.58 -16.91
N ARG A 188 -14.50 -5.63 -17.27
CA ARG A 188 -13.12 -5.92 -17.69
C ARG A 188 -12.28 -6.27 -16.48
N ILE A 189 -11.31 -7.16 -16.66
CA ILE A 189 -10.40 -7.58 -15.59
C ILE A 189 -8.96 -7.35 -16.05
N ARG A 190 -8.18 -6.64 -15.23
CA ARG A 190 -6.73 -6.56 -15.37
C ARG A 190 -6.09 -7.42 -14.29
N LEU A 191 -5.43 -8.50 -14.70
CA LEU A 191 -4.66 -9.33 -13.79
C LEU A 191 -3.26 -8.75 -13.60
N ILE A 192 -2.81 -8.72 -12.35
CA ILE A 192 -1.44 -8.31 -11.98
C ILE A 192 -0.77 -9.41 -11.17
N ARG A 193 0.54 -9.59 -11.33
CA ARG A 193 1.27 -10.62 -10.58
C ARG A 193 1.52 -10.18 -9.14
N ASP A 194 2.04 -8.99 -8.95
CA ASP A 194 2.38 -8.40 -7.65
C ASP A 194 2.09 -6.88 -7.72
N GLY A 195 2.31 -6.14 -6.64
CA GLY A 195 2.18 -4.68 -6.65
C GLY A 195 0.74 -4.18 -6.45
N ASP A 196 0.07 -4.59 -5.36
CA ASP A 196 -1.32 -4.20 -5.14
C ASP A 196 -1.50 -2.78 -4.57
N VAL A 197 -0.43 -2.14 -4.06
CA VAL A 197 -0.46 -0.73 -3.62
C VAL A 197 -0.53 0.19 -4.83
N ALA A 198 0.39 0.04 -5.78
CA ALA A 198 0.39 0.86 -7.01
C ALA A 198 -0.92 0.69 -7.78
N ALA A 199 -1.41 -0.55 -7.88
CA ALA A 199 -2.67 -0.88 -8.53
C ALA A 199 -3.89 -0.24 -7.85
N ALA A 200 -3.91 -0.19 -6.51
CA ALA A 200 -4.96 0.48 -5.77
C ALA A 200 -4.97 1.99 -6.04
N ILE A 201 -3.79 2.63 -6.06
CA ILE A 201 -3.64 4.07 -6.35
C ILE A 201 -4.13 4.41 -7.76
N GLU A 202 -3.95 3.50 -8.75
CA GLU A 202 -4.48 3.70 -10.10
C GLU A 202 -6.01 3.92 -10.12
N THR A 203 -6.76 3.37 -9.16
CA THR A 203 -8.23 3.52 -9.07
C THR A 203 -8.68 4.94 -8.71
N ALA A 204 -7.80 5.73 -8.09
CA ALA A 204 -8.07 7.10 -7.66
C ALA A 204 -7.43 8.16 -8.57
N ARG A 205 -6.83 7.74 -9.69
CA ARG A 205 -6.18 8.64 -10.65
C ARG A 205 -6.97 8.70 -11.94
N THR A 206 -7.15 9.92 -12.46
CA THR A 206 -7.80 10.13 -13.75
C THR A 206 -6.94 9.58 -14.90
N GLY A 207 -7.58 8.92 -15.88
CA GLY A 207 -6.91 8.49 -17.12
C GLY A 207 -6.13 7.18 -17.03
N THR A 208 -6.18 6.45 -15.91
CA THR A 208 -5.55 5.13 -15.78
C THR A 208 -6.34 4.01 -16.45
N GLY A 209 -7.66 4.21 -16.60
CA GLY A 209 -8.60 3.20 -17.09
C GLY A 209 -8.91 2.09 -16.08
N ILE A 210 -8.54 2.28 -14.80
CA ILE A 210 -8.82 1.36 -13.70
C ILE A 210 -9.82 1.98 -12.74
N ASP A 211 -10.86 1.24 -12.38
CA ASP A 211 -11.98 1.78 -11.60
C ASP A 211 -12.02 1.26 -10.17
N ILE A 212 -11.62 0.00 -9.98
CA ILE A 212 -11.74 -0.69 -8.71
C ILE A 212 -10.66 -1.78 -8.58
N LEU A 213 -10.08 -1.92 -7.38
CA LEU A 213 -9.27 -3.07 -7.00
C LEU A 213 -10.10 -3.98 -6.11
N MET A 214 -10.06 -5.29 -6.36
CA MET A 214 -10.74 -6.29 -5.53
C MET A 214 -9.87 -7.52 -5.29
N GLY A 215 -9.95 -8.08 -4.09
CA GLY A 215 -9.40 -9.39 -3.76
C GLY A 215 -8.50 -9.40 -2.54
N ILE A 216 -7.85 -10.53 -2.31
CA ILE A 216 -7.04 -10.81 -1.12
C ILE A 216 -5.56 -10.55 -1.41
N GLY A 217 -4.99 -9.59 -0.69
CA GLY A 217 -3.57 -9.21 -0.70
C GLY A 217 -2.99 -9.12 0.70
N GLY A 218 -1.76 -8.61 0.81
CA GLY A 218 -1.12 -8.44 2.11
C GLY A 218 -1.76 -7.33 2.95
N THR A 219 -1.88 -7.53 4.26
CA THR A 219 -2.45 -6.53 5.17
C THR A 219 -1.59 -5.28 5.31
N PRO A 220 -0.25 -5.36 5.48
CA PRO A 220 0.65 -4.19 5.48
C PRO A 220 0.39 -3.22 4.33
N GLU A 221 0.35 -3.75 3.11
CA GLU A 221 0.09 -3.03 1.87
C GLU A 221 -1.32 -2.42 1.85
N GLY A 222 -2.28 -3.07 2.50
CA GLY A 222 -3.62 -2.53 2.73
C GLY A 222 -3.62 -1.26 3.59
N VAL A 223 -2.78 -1.20 4.63
CA VAL A 223 -2.64 -0.02 5.50
C VAL A 223 -1.99 1.14 4.75
N VAL A 224 -0.91 0.86 4.01
CA VAL A 224 -0.24 1.84 3.14
C VAL A 224 -1.21 2.37 2.08
N THR A 225 -1.97 1.47 1.45
CA THR A 225 -3.03 1.82 0.50
C THR A 225 -4.08 2.72 1.16
N ALA A 226 -4.52 2.42 2.39
CA ALA A 226 -5.50 3.24 3.09
C ALA A 226 -5.02 4.68 3.31
N ALA A 227 -3.74 4.87 3.65
CA ALA A 227 -3.15 6.20 3.78
C ALA A 227 -3.16 6.95 2.43
N ALA A 228 -2.75 6.29 1.34
CA ALA A 228 -2.75 6.88 0.01
C ALA A 228 -4.17 7.24 -0.47
N MET A 229 -5.13 6.32 -0.33
CA MET A 229 -6.51 6.52 -0.76
C MET A 229 -7.19 7.65 0.01
N ARG A 230 -6.93 7.76 1.31
CA ARG A 230 -7.43 8.89 2.13
C ARG A 230 -6.89 10.23 1.62
N ALA A 231 -5.61 10.30 1.24
CA ALA A 231 -5.01 11.52 0.69
C ALA A 231 -5.54 11.88 -0.71
N LEU A 232 -5.90 10.86 -1.50
CA LEU A 232 -6.46 11.03 -2.85
C LEU A 232 -7.99 11.20 -2.87
N GLY A 233 -8.65 11.16 -1.71
CA GLY A 233 -10.11 11.27 -1.59
C GLY A 233 -10.88 10.02 -2.04
N GLY A 234 -10.21 8.90 -2.27
CA GLY A 234 -10.86 7.62 -2.51
C GLY A 234 -11.07 6.83 -1.21
N VAL A 235 -11.39 5.55 -1.34
CA VAL A 235 -11.72 4.69 -0.21
C VAL A 235 -11.12 3.31 -0.40
N ILE A 236 -10.76 2.69 0.72
CA ILE A 236 -10.53 1.25 0.84
C ILE A 236 -11.44 0.73 1.95
N GLN A 237 -12.03 -0.44 1.72
CA GLN A 237 -12.55 -1.28 2.79
C GLN A 237 -11.70 -2.55 2.85
N GLY A 238 -11.37 -2.97 4.08
CA GLY A 238 -10.51 -4.11 4.34
C GLY A 238 -11.18 -5.09 5.31
N GLN A 239 -11.02 -6.38 5.06
CA GLN A 239 -11.43 -7.44 5.97
C GLN A 239 -10.24 -8.37 6.20
N LEU A 240 -9.79 -8.51 7.46
CA LEU A 240 -8.70 -9.43 7.79
C LEU A 240 -9.07 -10.86 7.42
N MET A 241 -8.12 -11.57 6.81
CA MET A 241 -8.27 -12.94 6.32
C MET A 241 -7.22 -13.84 6.98
N PRO A 242 -7.30 -14.08 8.30
CA PRO A 242 -6.37 -14.99 8.98
C PRO A 242 -6.41 -16.37 8.32
N GLN A 243 -5.23 -16.93 8.03
CA GLN A 243 -5.08 -18.21 7.34
C GLN A 243 -4.98 -19.40 8.30
N SER A 244 -4.86 -19.14 9.60
CA SER A 244 -4.80 -20.15 10.66
C SER A 244 -5.59 -19.74 11.90
N GLU A 245 -5.96 -20.71 12.73
CA GLU A 245 -6.58 -20.41 14.03
C GLU A 245 -5.65 -19.64 14.97
N SER A 246 -4.33 -19.80 14.82
CA SER A 246 -3.33 -18.99 15.55
C SER A 246 -3.39 -17.52 15.15
N GLU A 247 -3.37 -17.23 13.84
CA GLU A 247 -3.52 -15.85 13.33
C GLU A 247 -4.85 -15.23 13.77
N LYS A 248 -5.93 -16.01 13.72
CA LYS A 248 -7.25 -15.57 14.15
C LYS A 248 -7.33 -15.29 15.65
N ALA A 249 -6.71 -16.13 16.48
CA ALA A 249 -6.62 -15.90 17.91
C ALA A 249 -5.77 -14.66 18.23
N SER A 250 -4.64 -14.48 17.51
CA SER A 250 -3.79 -13.29 17.63
C SER A 250 -4.56 -12.01 17.28
N ALA A 251 -5.27 -12.00 16.14
CA ALA A 251 -6.08 -10.86 15.73
C ALA A 251 -7.14 -10.49 16.77
N LYS A 252 -7.86 -11.49 17.32
CA LYS A 252 -8.83 -11.27 18.40
C LYS A 252 -8.19 -10.75 19.68
N ALA A 253 -7.03 -11.30 20.07
CA ALA A 253 -6.30 -10.84 21.25
C ALA A 253 -5.81 -9.40 21.10
N ALA A 254 -5.52 -8.96 19.87
CA ALA A 254 -5.20 -7.59 19.52
C ALA A 254 -6.43 -6.65 19.43
N GLY A 255 -7.65 -7.17 19.57
CA GLY A 255 -8.89 -6.40 19.57
C GLY A 255 -9.56 -6.21 18.20
N HIS A 256 -9.19 -7.03 17.21
CA HIS A 256 -9.76 -7.02 15.85
C HIS A 256 -10.91 -8.01 15.66
#